data_AF-A0A6J5F9A6-F1
#
_entry.id   AF-A0A6J5F9A6-F1
#
_cell.length_a   1.000
_cell.length_b   1.000
_cell.length_c   1.000
_cell.angle_alpha   90.00
_cell.angle_beta   90.00
_cell.angle_gamma   90.00
#
_symmetry.space_group_name_H-M   'P 1'
#
loop_
_entity.id
_entity.type
_entity.pdbx_description
1 polymer ?
#
loop_
_entity_poly.entity_id
_entity_poly.type
_entity_poly.pdbx_seq_one_letter_code
_entity_poly.pdbx_strand_id
1 'polypeptide(L)'
;MTSQDMAFHYVSVTDEGDGKHQGNYDNDGATVLGAIAIGPNASASVLNSVALGANSMTGSFSQVSDATIGNTTYGGFAGSARGVVSVGGPGAERQITHVAPGAITSASTDAINGSQLYSAVNGLEALIASVRAELTTLGNQ
;
A
#
# COMPACT_ATOMS: atom_id res chain seq x y z
N MET A 1 18.33 -1.51 -44.52
CA MET A 1 18.40 -1.15 -43.09
C MET A 1 17.30 -0.15 -42.82
N THR A 2 16.12 -0.62 -42.41
CA THR A 2 15.05 0.30 -41.99
C THR A 2 15.42 0.79 -40.60
N SER A 3 15.55 2.10 -40.44
CA SER A 3 15.73 2.76 -39.15
C SER A 3 14.70 2.19 -38.19
N GLN A 4 15.13 1.39 -37.22
CA GLN A 4 14.29 1.10 -36.06
C GLN A 4 13.96 2.46 -35.47
N ASP A 5 12.67 2.76 -35.41
CA ASP A 5 12.15 3.96 -34.80
C ASP A 5 12.76 4.07 -33.39
N MET A 6 13.32 5.22 -33.04
CA MET A 6 13.85 5.48 -31.69
C MET A 6 12.67 5.67 -30.75
N ALA A 7 11.84 4.64 -30.61
CA ALA A 7 10.62 4.69 -29.83
C ALA A 7 11.00 4.76 -28.35
N PHE A 8 10.63 5.87 -27.73
CA PHE A 8 10.67 5.99 -26.28
C PHE A 8 9.51 5.16 -25.71
N HIS A 9 9.83 3.99 -25.19
CA HIS A 9 8.88 3.18 -24.44
C HIS A 9 8.97 3.54 -22.95
N TYR A 10 7.88 4.03 -22.37
CA TYR A 10 7.81 4.41 -20.96
C TYR A 10 7.31 3.28 -20.05
N VAL A 11 6.67 2.26 -20.62
CA VAL A 11 6.09 1.12 -19.91
C VAL A 11 6.63 -0.17 -20.51
N SER A 12 7.14 -1.05 -19.65
CA SER A 12 7.58 -2.39 -20.01
C SER A 12 6.86 -3.40 -19.13
N VAL A 13 6.34 -4.46 -19.75
CA VAL A 13 5.65 -5.56 -19.08
C VAL A 13 6.23 -6.85 -19.64
N THR A 14 6.69 -7.73 -18.76
CA THR A 14 7.22 -9.05 -19.11
C THR A 14 6.21 -10.13 -18.78
N ASP A 15 6.13 -11.14 -19.65
CA ASP A 15 5.37 -12.37 -19.45
C ASP A 15 6.35 -13.55 -19.22
N GLU A 16 5.86 -14.75 -18.90
CA GLU A 16 6.63 -15.98 -18.59
C GLU A 16 7.53 -16.44 -19.76
N GLY A 17 7.35 -15.86 -20.96
CA GLY A 17 8.24 -16.08 -22.10
C GLY A 17 8.11 -17.48 -22.74
N ASP A 18 7.08 -18.25 -22.37
CA ASP A 18 6.81 -19.61 -22.84
C ASP A 18 6.06 -19.67 -24.19
N GLY A 19 5.84 -18.51 -24.83
CA GLY A 19 5.09 -18.37 -26.07
C GLY A 19 3.57 -18.48 -25.89
N LYS A 20 3.09 -18.64 -24.66
CA LYS A 20 1.69 -18.50 -24.31
C LYS A 20 1.52 -17.18 -23.58
N HIS A 21 0.49 -16.45 -23.96
CA HIS A 21 0.15 -15.23 -23.28
C HIS A 21 -0.64 -15.54 -22.01
N GLN A 22 -0.26 -14.92 -20.90
CA GLN A 22 -1.02 -14.95 -19.66
C GLN A 22 -2.30 -14.10 -19.75
N GLY A 23 -3.13 -14.11 -18.70
CA GLY A 23 -4.33 -13.26 -18.63
C GLY A 23 -4.00 -11.76 -18.72
N ASN A 24 -4.99 -10.93 -19.08
CA ASN A 24 -4.81 -9.51 -19.36
C ASN A 24 -3.90 -9.19 -20.58
N TYR A 25 -3.52 -10.19 -21.38
CA TYR A 25 -2.79 -9.96 -22.64
C TYR A 25 -3.62 -9.18 -23.66
N ASP A 26 -4.91 -9.52 -23.77
CA ASP A 26 -5.88 -8.81 -24.61
C ASP A 26 -6.41 -7.53 -23.93
N ASN A 27 -5.77 -7.06 -22.85
CA ASN A 27 -6.19 -5.92 -22.04
C ASN A 27 -7.62 -6.09 -21.46
N ASP A 28 -7.98 -7.32 -21.09
CA ASP A 28 -9.27 -7.72 -20.54
C ASP A 28 -9.30 -7.78 -18.99
N GLY A 29 -8.20 -7.44 -18.32
CA GLY A 29 -8.08 -7.48 -16.86
C GLY A 29 -8.82 -6.36 -16.14
N ALA A 30 -9.08 -5.22 -16.80
CA ALA A 30 -9.90 -4.14 -16.26
C ALA A 30 -11.36 -4.32 -16.69
N THR A 31 -12.22 -4.78 -15.76
CA THR A 31 -13.57 -5.29 -16.10
C THR A 31 -14.70 -4.36 -15.72
N VAL A 32 -14.40 -3.22 -15.08
CA VAL A 32 -15.39 -2.24 -14.61
C VAL A 32 -14.96 -0.82 -14.91
N LEU A 33 -15.91 0.13 -14.83
CA LEU A 33 -15.67 1.53 -15.15
C LEU A 33 -14.53 2.13 -14.30
N GLY A 34 -13.63 2.86 -14.98
CA GLY A 34 -12.52 3.58 -14.33
C GLY A 34 -11.42 2.68 -13.76
N ALA A 35 -11.46 1.37 -14.02
CA ALA A 35 -10.43 0.45 -13.56
C ALA A 35 -9.19 0.45 -14.47
N ILE A 36 -8.04 0.12 -13.89
CA ILE A 36 -6.77 -0.05 -14.62
C ILE A 36 -6.14 -1.38 -14.20
N ALA A 37 -5.74 -2.21 -15.16
CA ALA A 37 -5.01 -3.46 -14.91
C ALA A 37 -3.70 -3.46 -15.69
N ILE A 38 -2.56 -3.43 -14.98
CA ILE A 38 -1.22 -3.40 -15.59
C ILE A 38 -0.45 -4.65 -15.15
N GLY A 39 -0.11 -5.51 -16.11
CA GLY A 39 0.70 -6.71 -15.90
C GLY A 39 -0.02 -8.03 -16.23
N PRO A 40 0.73 -9.14 -16.37
CA PRO A 40 0.15 -10.46 -16.62
C PRO A 40 -0.76 -10.90 -15.48
N ASN A 41 -1.94 -11.43 -15.81
CA ASN A 41 -2.99 -11.83 -14.85
C ASN A 41 -3.45 -10.72 -13.90
N ALA A 42 -3.11 -9.45 -14.15
CA ALA A 42 -3.64 -8.35 -13.33
C ALA A 42 -5.16 -8.25 -13.55
N SER A 43 -5.92 -8.17 -12.47
CA SER A 43 -7.38 -8.12 -12.50
C SER A 43 -7.91 -6.97 -11.65
N ALA A 44 -8.50 -5.98 -12.32
CA ALA A 44 -9.15 -4.83 -11.72
C ALA A 44 -10.66 -4.90 -11.95
N SER A 45 -11.37 -5.47 -10.98
CA SER A 45 -12.82 -5.73 -10.99
C SER A 45 -13.61 -4.83 -10.05
N VAL A 46 -12.96 -3.84 -9.45
CA VAL A 46 -13.58 -2.86 -8.55
C VAL A 46 -13.55 -1.46 -9.16
N LEU A 47 -14.67 -0.73 -9.06
CA LEU A 47 -14.86 0.60 -9.63
C LEU A 47 -13.70 1.55 -9.25
N ASN A 48 -13.20 2.34 -10.21
CA ASN A 48 -12.11 3.30 -10.02
C ASN A 48 -10.83 2.74 -9.37
N SER A 49 -10.54 1.44 -9.54
CA SER A 49 -9.42 0.77 -8.87
C SER A 49 -8.31 0.36 -9.84
N VAL A 50 -7.11 0.17 -9.31
CA VAL A 50 -5.91 -0.20 -10.08
C VAL A 50 -5.37 -1.53 -9.58
N ALA A 51 -5.14 -2.49 -10.47
CA ALA A 51 -4.30 -3.67 -10.22
C ALA A 51 -2.92 -3.42 -10.87
N LEU A 52 -1.87 -3.35 -10.06
CA LEU A 52 -0.53 -2.95 -10.49
C LEU A 52 0.51 -4.06 -10.28
N GLY A 53 0.92 -4.69 -11.38
CA GLY A 53 1.92 -5.75 -11.44
C GLY A 53 1.29 -7.13 -11.65
N ALA A 54 2.11 -8.11 -12.00
CA ALA A 54 1.66 -9.47 -12.29
C ALA A 54 0.82 -10.06 -11.16
N ASN A 55 -0.29 -10.75 -11.48
CA ASN A 55 -1.19 -11.39 -10.51
C ASN A 55 -1.81 -10.43 -9.47
N SER A 56 -1.78 -9.12 -9.69
CA SER A 56 -2.41 -8.18 -8.75
C SER A 56 -3.92 -8.20 -8.93
N MET A 57 -4.66 -8.19 -7.84
CA MET A 57 -6.12 -8.30 -7.85
C MET A 57 -6.71 -7.19 -7.00
N THR A 58 -7.59 -6.35 -7.57
CA THR A 58 -8.35 -5.39 -6.77
C THR A 58 -9.40 -6.13 -5.93
N GLY A 59 -9.44 -5.87 -4.63
CA GLY A 59 -10.48 -6.36 -3.73
C GLY A 59 -11.48 -5.26 -3.37
N SER A 60 -12.64 -5.66 -2.85
CA SER A 60 -13.59 -4.73 -2.25
C SER A 60 -12.90 -3.89 -1.17
N PHE A 61 -13.28 -2.62 -1.08
CA PHE A 61 -12.79 -1.71 -0.06
C PHE A 61 -13.94 -1.10 0.72
N SER A 62 -13.63 -0.63 1.92
CA SER A 62 -14.55 0.12 2.75
C SER A 62 -13.78 1.29 3.35
N GLN A 63 -14.48 2.39 3.59
CA GLN A 63 -13.87 3.52 4.27
C GLN A 63 -13.50 3.11 5.70
N VAL A 64 -12.26 3.38 6.08
CA VAL A 64 -11.80 3.23 7.46
C VAL A 64 -11.88 4.61 8.12
N SER A 65 -12.87 4.79 8.99
CA SER A 65 -13.11 6.07 9.67
C SER A 65 -12.54 6.10 11.09
N ASP A 66 -12.35 4.91 11.66
CA ASP A 66 -11.85 4.69 13.01
C ASP A 66 -11.17 3.32 13.14
N ALA A 67 -10.43 3.16 14.23
CA ALA A 67 -9.84 1.91 14.68
C ALA A 67 -9.89 1.85 16.20
N THR A 68 -10.33 0.72 16.75
CA THR A 68 -10.36 0.51 18.20
C THR A 68 -9.21 -0.38 18.64
N ILE A 69 -8.44 0.09 19.64
CA ILE A 69 -7.34 -0.66 20.26
C ILE A 69 -7.63 -0.73 21.76
N GLY A 70 -7.85 -1.94 22.29
CA GLY A 70 -8.32 -2.13 23.65
C GLY A 70 -9.69 -1.46 23.86
N ASN A 71 -9.77 -0.54 24.82
CA ASN A 71 -11.00 0.22 25.13
C ASN A 71 -11.02 1.63 24.51
N THR A 72 -10.04 1.97 23.67
CA THR A 72 -9.90 3.31 23.08
C THR A 72 -10.18 3.25 21.59
N THR A 73 -11.13 4.06 21.12
CA THR A 73 -11.41 4.27 19.70
C THR A 73 -10.64 5.49 19.19
N TYR A 74 -9.80 5.28 18.19
CA TYR A 74 -9.12 6.33 17.43
C TYR A 74 -9.93 6.61 16.18
N GLY A 75 -10.25 7.85 15.89
CA GLY A 75 -11.06 8.20 14.72
C GLY A 75 -10.75 9.60 14.20
N GLY A 76 -11.58 10.06 13.27
CA GLY A 76 -11.35 11.33 12.57
C GLY A 76 -10.21 11.24 11.56
N PHE A 77 -9.98 10.04 11.00
CA PHE A 77 -8.98 9.83 9.96
C PHE A 77 -9.33 10.65 8.71
N ALA A 78 -8.33 11.29 8.12
CA ALA A 78 -8.49 12.09 6.93
C ALA A 78 -8.74 11.23 5.68
N GLY A 79 -9.42 11.81 4.69
CA GLY A 79 -9.63 11.19 3.38
C GLY A 79 -10.87 10.29 3.29
N SER A 80 -11.17 9.86 2.07
CA SER A 80 -12.28 8.93 1.78
C SER A 80 -11.91 8.05 0.59
N ALA A 81 -12.01 6.73 0.77
CA ALA A 81 -11.70 5.77 -0.28
C ALA A 81 -12.75 5.83 -1.41
N ARG A 82 -12.30 5.84 -2.66
CA ARG A 82 -13.14 5.83 -3.87
C ARG A 82 -12.81 4.68 -4.84
N GLY A 83 -11.83 3.87 -4.46
CA GLY A 83 -11.19 2.80 -5.21
C GLY A 83 -10.02 2.27 -4.37
N VAL A 84 -9.32 1.26 -4.89
CA VAL A 84 -8.05 0.78 -4.33
C VAL A 84 -6.97 0.72 -5.39
N VAL A 85 -5.71 0.88 -4.97
CA VAL A 85 -4.55 0.43 -5.74
C VAL A 85 -4.07 -0.86 -5.10
N SER A 86 -4.27 -1.98 -5.78
CA SER A 86 -3.75 -3.27 -5.38
C SER A 86 -2.38 -3.50 -6.00
N VAL A 87 -1.39 -3.75 -5.15
CA VAL A 87 0.00 -4.05 -5.55
C VAL A 87 0.30 -5.55 -5.47
N GLY A 88 -0.73 -6.40 -5.36
CA GLY A 88 -0.58 -7.85 -5.21
C GLY A 88 -1.92 -8.58 -5.15
N GLY A 89 -1.87 -9.83 -4.74
CA GLY A 89 -3.06 -10.65 -4.45
C GLY A 89 -2.88 -11.37 -3.11
N PRO A 90 -3.91 -12.06 -2.60
CA PRO A 90 -3.78 -12.87 -1.39
C PRO A 90 -2.60 -13.85 -1.48
N GLY A 91 -1.66 -13.78 -0.55
CA GLY A 91 -0.45 -14.62 -0.53
C GLY A 91 0.63 -14.22 -1.54
N ALA A 92 0.42 -13.11 -2.26
CA ALA A 92 1.35 -12.53 -3.23
C ALA A 92 1.50 -11.01 -2.97
N GLU A 93 1.58 -10.64 -1.70
CA GLU A 93 1.78 -9.26 -1.26
C GLU A 93 3.17 -8.75 -1.66
N ARG A 94 3.28 -7.43 -1.86
CA ARG A 94 4.54 -6.78 -2.21
C ARG A 94 4.90 -5.71 -1.19
N GLN A 95 6.21 -5.50 -1.02
CA GLN A 95 6.70 -4.32 -0.32
C GLN A 95 6.57 -3.10 -1.22
N ILE A 96 6.21 -1.96 -0.62
CA ILE A 96 6.29 -0.65 -1.26
C ILE A 96 7.50 0.07 -0.66
N THR A 97 8.56 0.23 -1.46
CA THR A 97 9.83 0.82 -1.02
C THR A 97 10.02 2.22 -1.59
N HIS A 98 11.02 2.95 -1.09
CA HIS A 98 11.29 4.35 -1.47
C HIS A 98 10.13 5.32 -1.19
N VAL A 99 9.28 4.97 -0.23
CA VAL A 99 8.26 5.88 0.31
C VAL A 99 8.98 6.93 1.17
N ALA A 100 8.97 8.18 0.74
CA ALA A 100 9.44 9.30 1.54
C ALA A 100 8.58 9.44 2.83
N PRO A 101 9.09 10.02 3.93
CA PRO A 101 8.30 10.20 5.13
C PRO A 101 7.04 11.04 4.86
N GLY A 102 5.87 10.52 5.21
CA GLY A 102 4.60 11.23 5.07
C GLY A 102 4.38 12.25 6.19
N ALA A 103 3.53 13.26 5.97
CA ALA A 103 3.20 14.20 7.04
C ALA A 103 2.46 13.50 8.19
N ILE A 104 2.85 13.76 9.44
CA ILE A 104 2.17 13.24 10.64
C ILE A 104 1.28 14.36 11.22
N THR A 105 0.09 14.54 10.65
CA THR A 105 -0.92 15.51 11.09
C THR A 105 -2.32 14.92 10.96
N SER A 106 -3.32 15.49 11.63
CA SER A 106 -4.71 15.00 11.59
C SER A 106 -5.37 15.09 10.21
N ALA A 107 -4.83 15.91 9.30
CA ALA A 107 -5.37 16.09 7.94
C ALA A 107 -4.58 15.30 6.87
N SER A 108 -3.51 14.60 7.24
CA SER A 108 -2.63 13.93 6.29
C SER A 108 -3.29 12.72 5.63
N THR A 109 -3.07 12.56 4.33
CA THR A 109 -3.41 11.35 3.55
C THR A 109 -2.17 10.70 2.96
N ASP A 110 -0.99 11.03 3.48
CA ASP A 110 0.29 10.49 3.01
C ASP A 110 0.53 9.08 3.58
N ALA A 111 1.18 8.23 2.80
CA ALA A 111 1.69 6.97 3.33
C ALA A 111 2.82 7.23 4.34
N ILE A 112 2.84 6.45 5.42
CA ILE A 112 3.94 6.43 6.38
C ILE A 112 4.98 5.39 5.97
N ASN A 113 6.26 5.69 6.17
CA ASN A 113 7.34 4.73 5.95
C ASN A 113 7.86 4.13 7.27
N GLY A 114 8.72 3.12 7.17
CA GLY A 114 9.25 2.40 8.34
C GLY A 114 10.05 3.26 9.32
N SER A 115 10.74 4.32 8.85
CA SER A 115 11.55 5.19 9.73
C SER A 115 10.67 5.99 10.72
N GLN A 116 9.47 6.35 10.30
CA GLN A 116 8.51 7.09 11.15
C GLN A 116 7.96 6.18 12.25
N LEU A 117 7.56 4.96 11.90
CA LEU A 117 7.10 3.98 12.88
C LEU A 117 8.21 3.62 13.87
N TYR A 118 9.43 3.42 13.36
CA TYR A 118 10.60 3.18 14.20
C TYR A 118 10.83 4.31 15.21
N SER A 119 10.75 5.57 14.77
CA SER A 119 10.90 6.74 15.65
C SER A 119 9.83 6.79 16.75
N ALA A 120 8.57 6.44 16.42
CA ALA A 120 7.49 6.42 17.38
C ALA A 120 7.69 5.31 18.44
N VAL A 121 8.08 4.11 18.01
CA VAL A 121 8.36 2.97 18.90
C VAL A 121 9.52 3.29 19.84
N ASN A 122 10.62 3.84 19.34
CA ASN A 122 11.75 4.24 20.18
C ASN A 122 11.36 5.27 21.25
N GLY A 123 10.52 6.25 20.89
CA GLY A 123 10.00 7.23 21.84
C GLY A 123 9.16 6.59 22.95
N LEU A 124 8.32 5.61 22.59
CA LEU A 124 7.53 4.84 23.56
C LEU A 124 8.41 4.00 24.49
N GLU A 125 9.42 3.32 23.97
CA GLU A 125 10.36 2.54 24.77
C GLU A 125 11.11 3.41 25.80
N ALA A 126 11.54 4.60 25.40
CA ALA A 126 12.17 5.57 26.29
C ALA A 126 11.22 6.01 27.42
N LEU A 127 9.94 6.27 27.10
CA LEU A 127 8.93 6.60 28.11
C LEU A 127 8.70 5.45 29.10
N ILE A 128 8.60 4.22 28.62
CA ILE A 128 8.43 3.02 29.47
C ILE A 128 9.62 2.86 30.42
N ALA A 129 10.85 3.10 29.92
CA ALA A 129 12.05 3.05 30.75
C ALA A 129 12.00 4.11 31.88
N SER A 130 11.57 5.33 31.57
CA SER A 130 11.39 6.41 32.56
C SER A 130 10.41 6.02 33.66
N VAL A 131 9.24 5.50 33.29
CA VAL A 131 8.20 5.08 34.25
C VAL A 131 8.71 3.97 35.18
N ARG A 132 9.49 3.01 34.66
CA ARG A 132 10.09 1.93 35.48
C ARG A 132 11.10 2.47 36.49
N ALA A 133 11.88 3.46 36.11
CA ALA A 133 12.85 4.10 37.02
C ALA A 133 12.13 4.82 38.16
N GLU A 134 11.10 5.61 37.86
CA GLU A 134 10.29 6.30 38.88
C GLU A 134 9.65 5.32 39.86
N LEU A 135 9.08 4.22 39.36
CA LEU A 135 8.50 3.18 40.21
C LEU A 135 9.53 2.54 41.14
N THR A 136 10.76 2.31 40.65
CA THR A 136 11.86 1.78 41.46
C THR A 136 12.23 2.75 42.57
N THR A 137 12.28 4.05 42.29
CA THR A 137 12.55 5.09 43.30
C THR A 137 11.45 5.14 44.36
N LEU A 138 10.17 5.07 43.97
CA LEU A 138 9.03 5.06 44.90
C LEU A 138 9.00 3.80 45.77
N GLY A 139 9.32 2.64 45.22
CA GLY A 139 9.38 1.39 45.98
C GLY A 139 10.51 1.33 47.02
N ASN A 140 11.49 2.23 46.94
CA ASN A 140 12.61 2.35 47.87
C ASN A 140 12.42 3.46 48.93
N GLN A 141 11.27 4.13 48.94
CA GLN A 141 10.86 5.09 49.99
C GLN A 141 9.99 4.40 51.04
#